data_AF-A0A2K1E330-F1
#
_entry.id   AF-A0A2K1E330-F1
#
_cell.length_a   1.000
_cell.length_b   1.000
_cell.length_c   1.000
_cell.angle_alpha   90.00
_cell.angle_beta   90.00
_cell.angle_gamma   90.00
#
_symmetry.space_group_name_H-M   'P 1'
#
loop_
_entity.id
_entity.type
_entity.pdbx_description
1 polymer ?
#
loop_
_entity_poly.entity_id
_entity_poly.type
_entity_poly.pdbx_seq_one_letter_code
_entity_poly.pdbx_strand_id
1 'polypeptide(L)'
;MEYYNYIKSLHLIFVITWFAGLFYIPRLFVYQIEAFHKPSPEKEILGKQLKIMAKRLWNIITWPSAILATAFAVWLLILVPSWLQQSWMHVKLGFVVLLIIYHLKTHQFYKQLQRDEVCKSSNFMRLWNEGATFILFAVVFLVILKSAFNWIFGVIGIFVLGMLLMLGFKIYKNIRSKNPDA
;
A
#
# COMPACT_ATOMS: atom_id res chain seq x y z
N MET A 1 4.98 18.88 25.67
CA MET A 1 4.31 19.49 24.50
C MET A 1 5.30 19.84 23.39
N GLU A 2 6.52 20.31 23.70
CA GLU A 2 7.51 20.75 22.69
C GLU A 2 7.85 19.68 21.62
N TYR A 3 8.01 18.42 22.02
CA TYR A 3 8.36 17.32 21.11
C TYR A 3 7.19 16.66 20.39
N TYR A 4 5.94 16.97 20.77
CA TYR A 4 4.76 16.29 20.23
C TYR A 4 4.65 16.45 18.71
N ASN A 5 4.81 17.69 18.22
CA ASN A 5 4.72 17.97 16.79
C ASN A 5 5.87 17.30 16.01
N TYR A 6 7.08 17.25 16.58
CA TYR A 6 8.20 16.54 15.97
C TYR A 6 7.94 15.04 15.84
N ILE A 7 7.50 14.39 16.91
CA ILE A 7 7.17 12.95 16.92
C ILE A 7 6.03 12.67 15.94
N LYS A 8 5.00 13.53 15.92
CA LYS A 8 3.88 13.43 14.98
C LYS A 8 4.33 13.56 13.52
N SER A 9 5.24 14.48 13.23
CA SER A 9 5.83 14.66 11.91
C SER A 9 6.66 13.45 11.50
N LEU A 10 7.51 12.92 12.39
CA LEU A 10 8.29 11.71 12.14
C LEU A 10 7.38 10.51 11.87
N HIS A 11 6.35 10.30 12.69
CA HIS A 11 5.35 9.27 12.45
C HIS A 11 4.74 9.39 11.04
N LEU A 12 4.30 10.59 10.65
CA LEU A 12 3.71 10.82 9.34
C LEU A 12 4.69 10.55 8.19
N ILE A 13 5.94 10.99 8.31
CA ILE A 13 6.99 10.73 7.31
C ILE A 13 7.18 9.22 7.12
N PHE A 14 7.31 8.46 8.22
CA PHE A 14 7.49 7.02 8.12
C PHE A 14 6.25 6.28 7.63
N VAL A 15 5.04 6.78 7.92
CA VAL A 15 3.80 6.27 7.33
C VAL A 15 3.82 6.46 5.81
N ILE A 16 4.17 7.66 5.32
CA ILE A 16 4.25 7.93 3.87
C ILE A 16 5.28 7.02 3.21
N THR A 17 6.48 6.92 3.77
CA THR A 17 7.54 6.06 3.23
C THR A 17 7.15 4.58 3.26
N TRP A 18 6.45 4.14 4.30
CA TRP A 18 5.92 2.78 4.39
C TRP A 18 4.89 2.50 3.28
N PHE A 19 3.91 3.39 3.09
CA PHE A 19 2.92 3.25 2.01
C PHE A 19 3.54 3.33 0.61
N ALA A 20 4.55 4.18 0.40
CA ALA A 20 5.29 4.22 -0.86
C ALA A 20 5.91 2.86 -1.20
N GLY A 21 6.50 2.19 -0.20
CA GLY A 21 7.02 0.83 -0.35
C GLY A 21 5.91 -0.20 -0.63
N LEU A 22 4.80 -0.12 0.09
CA LEU A 22 3.65 -1.03 -0.07
C LEU A 22 2.93 -0.87 -1.42
N PHE A 23 2.93 0.31 -2.03
CA PHE A 23 2.38 0.51 -3.38
C PHE A 23 3.30 -0.02 -4.49
N TYR A 24 4.61 -0.01 -4.25
CA TYR A 24 5.56 -0.37 -5.29
C TYR A 24 5.98 -1.84 -5.24
N ILE A 25 6.01 -2.47 -4.05
CA ILE A 25 6.45 -3.86 -3.93
C ILE A 25 5.54 -4.87 -4.67
N PRO A 26 4.19 -4.83 -4.57
CA PRO A 26 3.34 -5.82 -5.22
C PRO A 26 3.42 -5.65 -6.74
N ARG A 27 3.63 -4.42 -7.21
CA ARG A 27 3.89 -4.14 -8.62
C ARG A 27 5.19 -4.76 -9.10
N LEU A 28 6.26 -4.71 -8.30
CA LEU A 28 7.49 -5.44 -8.61
C LEU A 28 7.26 -6.96 -8.64
N PHE A 29 6.41 -7.50 -7.77
CA PHE A 29 6.05 -8.92 -7.79
C PHE A 29 5.37 -9.33 -9.09
N VAL A 30 4.45 -8.50 -9.61
CA VAL A 30 3.83 -8.71 -10.93
C VAL A 30 4.90 -8.86 -12.00
N TYR A 31 5.88 -7.94 -12.03
CA TYR A 31 6.95 -7.98 -13.02
C TYR A 31 7.90 -9.17 -12.82
N GLN A 32 8.15 -9.60 -11.58
CA GLN A 32 8.92 -10.81 -11.31
C GLN A 32 8.22 -12.07 -11.84
N ILE A 33 6.91 -12.17 -11.62
CA ILE A 33 6.09 -13.29 -12.11
C ILE A 33 6.07 -13.30 -13.64
N GLU A 34 5.88 -12.13 -14.29
CA GLU A 34 5.89 -12.02 -15.74
C GLU A 34 7.27 -12.36 -16.33
N ALA A 35 8.35 -11.87 -15.72
CA ALA A 35 9.72 -12.19 -16.13
C ALA A 35 10.04 -13.69 -15.98
N PHE A 36 9.48 -14.37 -14.97
CA PHE A 36 9.72 -15.79 -14.74
C PHE A 36 9.23 -16.69 -15.89
N HIS A 37 8.20 -16.25 -16.63
CA HIS A 37 7.60 -16.98 -17.75
C HIS A 37 8.22 -16.63 -19.11
N LYS A 38 9.21 -15.74 -19.15
CA LYS A 38 9.92 -15.38 -20.39
C LYS A 38 10.94 -16.47 -20.79
N PRO A 39 11.29 -16.58 -22.08
CA PRO A 39 12.38 -17.44 -22.52
C PRO A 39 13.74 -16.95 -21.98
N SER A 40 14.71 -17.87 -21.90
CA SER A 40 16.11 -17.50 -21.64
C SER A 40 16.67 -16.74 -22.86
N PRO A 41 17.50 -15.69 -22.68
CA PRO A 41 18.14 -15.23 -21.43
C PRO A 41 17.35 -14.15 -20.66
N GLU A 42 16.24 -13.64 -21.20
CA GLU A 42 15.49 -12.53 -20.59
C GLU A 42 15.04 -12.83 -19.16
N LYS A 43 14.61 -14.07 -18.91
CA LYS A 43 14.21 -14.55 -17.58
C LYS A 43 15.29 -14.31 -16.52
N GLU A 44 16.53 -14.66 -16.83
CA GLU A 44 17.65 -14.60 -15.89
C GLU A 44 18.08 -13.17 -15.63
N ILE A 45 18.20 -12.37 -16.71
CA ILE A 45 18.62 -10.97 -16.65
C ILE A 45 17.58 -10.15 -15.86
N LEU A 46 16.30 -10.22 -16.25
CA LEU A 46 15.23 -9.47 -15.59
C LEU A 46 14.97 -10.00 -14.18
N GLY A 47 14.96 -11.31 -13.99
CA GLY A 47 14.74 -11.94 -12.69
C GLY A 47 15.77 -11.48 -11.65
N LYS A 48 17.06 -11.50 -11.99
CA LYS A 48 18.13 -11.04 -11.10
C LYS A 48 17.97 -9.58 -10.72
N GLN A 49 17.70 -8.71 -11.70
CA GLN A 49 17.53 -7.28 -11.47
C GLN A 49 16.31 -6.98 -10.59
N LEU A 50 15.16 -7.58 -10.91
CA LEU A 50 13.92 -7.35 -10.16
C LEU A 50 14.01 -7.88 -8.72
N LYS A 51 14.71 -8.99 -8.48
CA LYS A 51 15.00 -9.48 -7.13
C LYS A 51 15.82 -8.47 -6.32
N ILE A 52 16.85 -7.87 -6.90
CA ILE A 52 17.66 -6.83 -6.24
C ILE A 52 16.81 -5.61 -5.91
N MET A 53 15.98 -5.14 -6.87
CA MET A 53 15.08 -4.00 -6.66
C MET A 53 14.09 -4.28 -5.52
N ALA A 54 13.45 -5.45 -5.54
CA ALA A 54 12.51 -5.87 -4.50
C ALA A 54 13.21 -5.97 -3.13
N LYS A 55 14.42 -6.55 -3.07
CA LYS A 55 15.18 -6.69 -1.82
C LYS A 55 15.55 -5.34 -1.22
N ARG A 56 16.04 -4.41 -2.05
CA ARG A 56 16.40 -3.05 -1.60
C ARG A 56 15.18 -2.29 -1.11
N LEU A 57 14.11 -2.26 -1.90
CA LEU A 57 12.87 -1.59 -1.51
C LEU A 57 12.28 -2.18 -0.22
N TRP A 58 12.22 -3.51 -0.11
CA TRP A 58 11.55 -4.17 1.00
C TRP A 58 12.35 -4.06 2.29
N ASN A 59 13.64 -4.38 2.27
CA ASN A 59 14.45 -4.48 3.48
C ASN A 59 15.09 -3.15 3.90
N ILE A 60 15.39 -2.24 2.96
CA ILE A 60 16.05 -0.97 3.29
C ILE A 60 15.02 0.13 3.56
N ILE A 61 13.91 0.13 2.82
CA ILE A 61 12.93 1.23 2.89
C ILE A 61 11.68 0.77 3.66
N THR A 62 11.02 -0.28 3.19
CA THR A 62 9.66 -0.61 3.63
C THR A 62 9.61 -1.15 5.06
N TRP A 63 10.44 -2.13 5.40
CA TRP A 63 10.51 -2.71 6.74
C TRP A 63 10.96 -1.69 7.80
N PRO A 64 12.07 -0.95 7.64
CA PRO A 64 12.48 0.05 8.61
C PRO A 64 11.42 1.14 8.80
N SER A 65 10.77 1.58 7.71
CA SER A 65 9.68 2.55 7.81
C SER A 65 8.46 2.01 8.55
N ALA A 66 8.09 0.74 8.33
CA ALA A 66 6.99 0.10 9.06
C ALA A 66 7.26 0.06 10.58
N ILE A 67 8.49 -0.33 10.95
CA ILE A 67 8.92 -0.40 12.35
C ILE A 67 8.89 1.00 12.98
N LEU A 68 9.51 2.00 12.33
CA LEU A 68 9.59 3.36 12.84
C LEU A 68 8.21 4.02 12.90
N ALA A 69 7.38 3.87 11.87
CA ALA A 69 6.00 4.37 11.86
C ALA A 69 5.21 3.81 13.05
N THR A 70 5.32 2.51 13.32
CA THR A 70 4.64 1.85 14.43
C THR A 70 5.20 2.30 15.78
N ALA A 71 6.52 2.41 15.92
CA ALA A 71 7.16 2.88 17.14
C ALA A 71 6.72 4.31 17.50
N PHE A 72 6.73 5.24 16.54
CA PHE A 72 6.24 6.59 16.77
C PHE A 72 4.73 6.65 17.02
N ALA A 73 3.94 5.75 16.43
CA ALA A 73 2.50 5.65 16.73
C ALA A 73 2.25 5.28 18.19
N VAL A 74 2.99 4.28 18.70
CA VAL A 74 2.93 3.86 20.11
C VAL A 74 3.40 4.99 21.02
N TRP A 75 4.48 5.69 20.65
CA TRP A 75 4.96 6.84 21.42
C TRP A 75 3.90 7.96 21.51
N LEU A 76 3.23 8.29 20.40
CA LEU A 76 2.14 9.28 20.42
C LEU A 76 0.97 8.87 21.32
N LEU A 77 0.64 7.57 21.36
CA LEU A 77 -0.40 7.04 22.25
C LEU A 77 -0.03 7.16 23.73
N ILE A 78 1.24 6.98 24.08
CA ILE A 78 1.73 7.18 25.44
C ILE A 78 1.69 8.67 25.83
N LEU A 79 2.02 9.57 24.89
CA LEU A 79 1.96 11.02 25.13
C LEU A 79 0.54 11.56 25.24
N VAL A 80 -0.42 10.95 24.55
CA VAL A 80 -1.83 11.37 24.57
C VAL A 80 -2.75 10.16 24.79
N PRO A 81 -2.82 9.62 26.03
CA PRO A 81 -3.62 8.43 26.33
C PRO A 81 -5.12 8.65 26.10
N SER A 82 -5.59 9.90 26.19
CA SER A 82 -6.99 10.27 25.97
C SER A 82 -7.50 9.94 24.57
N TRP A 83 -6.63 9.72 23.58
CA TRP A 83 -7.04 9.23 22.27
C TRP A 83 -7.65 7.83 22.31
N LEU A 84 -7.24 6.99 23.25
CA LEU A 84 -7.82 5.65 23.42
C LEU A 84 -9.26 5.66 23.93
N GLN A 85 -9.77 6.81 24.38
CA GLN A 85 -11.18 6.96 24.75
C GLN A 85 -12.06 7.35 23.56
N GLN A 86 -11.45 7.69 22.41
CA GLN A 86 -12.17 8.19 21.23
C GLN A 86 -12.49 7.03 20.27
N SER A 87 -13.77 6.92 19.89
CA SER A 87 -14.25 5.80 19.05
C SER A 87 -13.54 5.69 17.71
N TRP A 88 -13.21 6.80 17.05
CA TRP A 88 -12.46 6.78 15.78
C TRP A 88 -11.05 6.22 15.94
N MET A 89 -10.44 6.32 17.12
CA MET A 89 -9.10 5.78 17.37
C MET A 89 -9.12 4.25 17.43
N HIS A 90 -10.16 3.65 18.01
CA HIS A 90 -10.33 2.19 17.99
C HIS A 90 -10.49 1.67 16.56
N VAL A 91 -11.31 2.34 15.75
CA VAL A 91 -11.45 1.99 14.32
C VAL A 91 -10.11 2.15 13.58
N LYS A 92 -9.35 3.20 13.88
CA LYS A 92 -8.03 3.43 13.26
C LYS A 92 -7.06 2.31 13.61
N LEU A 93 -7.02 1.90 14.89
CA LEU A 93 -6.19 0.78 15.33
C LEU A 93 -6.59 -0.53 14.65
N GLY A 94 -7.88 -0.75 14.39
CA GLY A 94 -8.36 -1.87 13.57
C GLY A 94 -7.74 -1.86 12.16
N PHE A 95 -7.75 -0.71 11.47
CA PHE A 95 -7.10 -0.58 10.16
C PHE A 95 -5.56 -0.71 10.23
N VAL A 96 -4.93 -0.26 11.31
CA VAL A 96 -3.47 -0.44 11.51
C VAL A 96 -3.15 -1.92 11.67
N VAL A 97 -3.94 -2.68 12.43
CA VAL A 97 -3.78 -4.14 12.53
C VAL A 97 -3.95 -4.80 11.17
N LEU A 98 -4.97 -4.40 10.39
CA LEU A 98 -5.17 -4.89 9.03
C LEU A 98 -3.97 -4.56 8.12
N LEU A 99 -3.40 -3.36 8.23
CA LEU A 99 -2.20 -2.95 7.50
C LEU A 99 -0.98 -3.80 7.85
N ILE A 100 -0.80 -4.12 9.14
CA ILE A 100 0.29 -4.99 9.61
C ILE A 100 0.10 -6.41 9.05
N ILE A 101 -1.12 -6.96 9.09
CA ILE A 101 -1.43 -8.27 8.50
C ILE A 101 -1.13 -8.25 7.00
N TYR A 102 -1.55 -7.21 6.29
CA TYR A 102 -1.26 -7.02 4.87
C TYR A 102 0.25 -6.97 4.59
N HIS A 103 1.01 -6.21 5.40
CA HIS A 103 2.47 -6.12 5.28
C HIS A 103 3.14 -7.49 5.50
N LEU A 104 2.73 -8.25 6.52
CA LEU A 104 3.26 -9.58 6.81
C LEU A 104 2.93 -10.59 5.70
N LYS A 105 1.70 -10.56 5.18
CA LYS A 105 1.32 -11.39 4.02
C LYS A 105 2.12 -11.01 2.77
N THR A 106 2.35 -9.74 2.54
CA THR A 106 3.22 -9.25 1.46
C THR A 106 4.67 -9.72 1.65
N HIS A 107 5.16 -9.79 2.89
CA HIS A 107 6.47 -10.36 3.20
C HIS A 107 6.56 -11.86 2.92
N GLN A 108 5.47 -12.62 3.11
CA GLN A 108 5.42 -14.04 2.73
C GLN A 108 5.58 -14.19 1.21
N PHE A 109 4.85 -13.40 0.41
CA PHE A 109 4.99 -13.40 -1.05
C PHE A 109 6.38 -12.95 -1.50
N TYR A 110 6.94 -11.92 -0.85
CA TYR A 110 8.33 -11.50 -1.08
C TYR A 110 9.29 -12.68 -0.92
N LYS A 111 9.24 -13.42 0.19
CA LYS A 111 10.13 -14.56 0.45
C LYS A 111 9.98 -15.67 -0.60
N GLN A 112 8.75 -15.98 -1.00
CA GLN A 112 8.49 -16.97 -2.06
C GLN A 112 9.13 -16.55 -3.38
N LEU A 113 8.91 -15.31 -3.82
CA LEU A 113 9.46 -14.80 -5.08
C LEU A 113 10.98 -14.67 -5.08
N GLN A 114 11.60 -14.40 -3.93
CA GLN A 114 13.08 -14.41 -3.84
C GLN A 114 13.66 -15.82 -4.03
N ARG A 115 12.90 -16.87 -3.68
CA ARG A 115 13.26 -18.28 -3.84
C ARG A 115 12.78 -18.89 -5.17
N ASP A 116 12.32 -18.06 -6.12
CA ASP A 116 11.75 -18.50 -7.40
C ASP A 116 10.48 -19.37 -7.27
N GLU A 117 9.78 -19.30 -6.13
CA GLU A 117 8.52 -19.98 -5.90
C GLU A 117 7.36 -19.09 -6.36
N VAL A 118 6.88 -19.31 -7.59
CA VAL A 118 5.75 -18.55 -8.18
C VAL A 118 4.42 -19.27 -7.89
N CYS A 119 3.85 -19.04 -6.71
CA CYS A 119 2.61 -19.68 -6.27
C CYS A 119 1.33 -18.92 -6.67
N LYS A 120 1.44 -17.68 -7.14
CA LYS A 120 0.32 -16.78 -7.43
C LYS A 120 0.47 -16.15 -8.81
N SER A 121 -0.67 -15.85 -9.45
CA SER A 121 -0.69 -15.23 -10.77
C SER A 121 -0.38 -13.74 -10.72
N SER A 122 0.07 -13.19 -11.85
CA SER A 122 0.28 -11.75 -12.02
C SER A 122 -1.01 -10.95 -11.77
N ASN A 123 -2.16 -11.45 -12.22
CA ASN A 123 -3.47 -10.83 -11.98
C ASN A 123 -3.83 -10.78 -10.49
N PHE A 124 -3.55 -11.85 -9.74
CA PHE A 124 -3.75 -11.83 -8.29
C PHE A 124 -2.87 -10.78 -7.61
N MET A 125 -1.60 -10.65 -8.01
CA MET A 125 -0.70 -9.63 -7.44
C MET A 125 -1.11 -8.19 -7.81
N ARG A 126 -1.71 -7.98 -8.98
CA ARG A 126 -2.33 -6.69 -9.35
C ARG A 126 -3.50 -6.35 -8.45
N LEU A 127 -4.39 -7.31 -8.16
CA LEU A 127 -5.48 -7.10 -7.22
C LEU A 127 -4.96 -6.88 -5.79
N TRP A 128 -3.95 -7.64 -5.38
CA TRP A 128 -3.30 -7.49 -4.07
C TRP A 128 -2.75 -6.09 -3.86
N ASN A 129 -2.15 -5.50 -4.91
CA ASN A 129 -1.64 -4.13 -4.90
C ASN A 129 -2.69 -3.09 -4.45
N GLU A 130 -3.94 -3.26 -4.88
CA GLU A 130 -5.03 -2.33 -4.53
C GLU A 130 -5.41 -2.40 -3.04
N GLY A 131 -5.05 -3.48 -2.34
CA GLY A 131 -5.29 -3.62 -0.91
C GLY A 131 -4.62 -2.52 -0.09
N ALA A 132 -3.39 -2.14 -0.44
CA ALA A 132 -2.71 -1.01 0.20
C ALA A 132 -3.46 0.31 -0.02
N THR A 133 -4.02 0.51 -1.22
CA THR A 133 -4.76 1.73 -1.59
C THR A 133 -6.01 1.86 -0.74
N PHE A 134 -6.78 0.78 -0.66
CA PHE A 134 -8.00 0.73 0.15
C PHE A 134 -7.73 1.09 1.62
N ILE A 135 -6.68 0.50 2.22
CA ILE A 135 -6.32 0.77 3.62
C ILE A 135 -5.87 2.22 3.81
N LEU A 136 -5.03 2.77 2.92
CA LEU A 136 -4.57 4.16 3.01
C LEU A 136 -5.77 5.10 3.08
N PHE A 137 -6.67 4.97 2.13
CA PHE A 137 -7.81 5.85 2.02
C PHE A 137 -8.74 5.73 3.24
N ALA A 138 -9.06 4.51 3.69
CA ALA A 138 -9.89 4.30 4.87
C ALA A 138 -9.28 5.00 6.09
N VAL A 139 -7.96 4.89 6.29
CA VAL A 139 -7.24 5.55 7.38
C VAL A 139 -7.25 7.08 7.23
N VAL A 140 -7.01 7.62 6.04
CA VAL A 140 -7.01 9.08 5.80
C VAL A 140 -8.38 9.68 6.07
N PHE A 141 -9.45 9.10 5.52
CA PHE A 141 -10.82 9.58 5.76
C PHE A 141 -11.19 9.52 7.24
N LEU A 142 -10.82 8.43 7.92
CA LEU A 142 -11.06 8.29 9.36
C LEU A 142 -10.33 9.35 10.19
N VAL A 143 -9.07 9.66 9.86
CA VAL A 143 -8.26 10.64 10.59
C VAL A 143 -8.74 12.07 10.35
N ILE A 144 -9.17 12.40 9.12
CA ILE A 144 -9.63 13.75 8.77
C ILE A 144 -11.05 14.00 9.28
N LEU A 145 -11.96 13.05 9.09
CA LEU A 145 -13.36 13.21 9.49
C LEU A 145 -13.58 12.93 10.98
N LYS A 146 -12.62 12.28 11.66
CA LYS A 146 -12.66 11.92 13.09
C LYS A 146 -13.98 11.28 13.55
N SER A 147 -14.67 10.61 12.62
CA SER A 147 -15.98 10.02 12.84
C SER A 147 -15.96 8.56 12.40
N ALA A 148 -16.39 7.69 13.31
CA ALA A 148 -16.45 6.24 13.10
C ALA A 148 -17.52 5.81 12.08
N PHE A 149 -18.46 6.70 11.70
CA PHE A 149 -19.45 6.40 10.66
C PHE A 149 -19.05 6.96 9.28
N ASN A 150 -18.21 8.01 9.24
CA ASN A 150 -17.90 8.70 8.00
C ASN A 150 -16.80 8.05 7.14
N TRP A 151 -16.03 7.10 7.69
CA TRP A 151 -15.05 6.35 6.89
C TRP A 151 -15.72 5.46 5.84
N ILE A 152 -16.95 4.98 6.09
CA ILE A 152 -17.73 4.18 5.14
C ILE A 152 -18.04 5.01 3.89
N PHE A 153 -18.47 6.27 4.05
CA PHE A 153 -18.70 7.19 2.94
C PHE A 153 -17.40 7.53 2.20
N GLY A 154 -16.27 7.63 2.92
CA GLY A 154 -14.95 7.76 2.29
C GLY A 154 -14.59 6.56 1.41
N VAL A 155 -14.77 5.35 1.93
CA VAL A 155 -14.56 4.07 1.22
C VAL A 155 -15.45 3.96 -0.01
N ILE A 156 -16.75 4.24 0.14
CA ILE A 156 -17.71 4.28 -0.98
C ILE A 156 -17.28 5.34 -1.99
N GLY A 157 -16.81 6.51 -1.55
CA GLY A 157 -16.32 7.58 -2.41
C GLY A 157 -15.15 7.16 -3.30
N ILE A 158 -14.27 6.26 -2.84
CA ILE A 158 -13.15 5.75 -3.66
C ILE A 158 -13.59 4.71 -4.64
N PHE A 159 -14.52 3.83 -4.24
CA PHE A 159 -15.13 2.92 -5.20
C PHE A 159 -15.86 3.69 -6.30
N VAL A 160 -16.56 4.77 -5.95
CA VAL A 160 -17.19 5.68 -6.91
C VAL A 160 -16.15 6.40 -7.77
N LEU A 161 -15.09 6.95 -7.17
CA LEU A 161 -14.03 7.64 -7.91
C LEU A 161 -13.27 6.68 -8.85
N GLY A 162 -12.93 5.49 -8.38
CA GLY A 162 -12.29 4.44 -9.18
C GLY A 162 -13.19 3.98 -10.33
N MET A 163 -14.51 3.83 -10.07
CA MET A 163 -15.49 3.53 -11.10
C MET A 163 -15.58 4.66 -12.14
N LEU A 164 -15.59 5.93 -11.70
CA LEU A 164 -15.62 7.10 -12.56
C LEU A 164 -14.35 7.24 -13.41
N LEU A 165 -13.16 7.03 -12.84
CA LEU A 165 -11.89 7.06 -13.57
C LEU A 165 -11.83 5.93 -14.60
N MET A 166 -12.32 4.74 -14.26
CA MET A 166 -12.39 3.61 -15.19
C MET A 166 -13.41 3.85 -16.32
N LEU A 167 -14.54 4.51 -16.01
CA LEU A 167 -15.51 4.96 -17.00
C LEU A 167 -14.89 6.02 -17.93
N GLY A 168 -14.20 7.01 -17.37
CA GLY A 168 -13.51 8.06 -18.11
C GLY A 168 -12.43 7.49 -19.04
N PHE A 169 -11.64 6.53 -18.56
CA PHE A 169 -10.67 5.82 -19.40
C PHE A 169 -11.35 5.02 -20.52
N LYS A 170 -12.46 4.33 -20.23
CA LYS A 170 -13.22 3.57 -21.24
C LYS A 170 -13.84 4.49 -22.30
N ILE A 171 -14.36 5.65 -21.88
CA ILE A 171 -14.90 6.68 -22.78
C ILE A 171 -13.79 7.26 -23.64
N TYR A 172 -12.66 7.67 -23.05
CA TYR A 172 -11.49 8.16 -23.77
C TYR A 172 -10.99 7.15 -24.80
N LYS A 173 -10.86 5.87 -24.41
CA LYS A 173 -10.49 4.78 -25.30
C LYS A 173 -11.48 4.61 -26.46
N ASN A 174 -12.78 4.69 -26.20
CA ASN A 174 -13.83 4.60 -27.23
C ASN A 174 -13.85 5.81 -28.17
N ILE A 175 -13.57 7.02 -27.68
CA ILE A 175 -13.48 8.24 -28.50
C ILE A 175 -12.27 8.14 -29.43
N ARG A 176 -11.09 7.81 -28.88
CA ARG A 176 -9.86 7.61 -29.68
C ARG A 176 -9.97 6.47 -30.69
N SER A 177 -10.71 5.41 -30.39
CA SER A 177 -10.93 4.32 -31.36
C SER A 177 -11.87 4.69 -32.49
N LYS A 178 -12.72 5.72 -32.31
CA LYS A 178 -13.66 6.21 -33.32
C LYS A 178 -13.11 7.42 -34.09
N ASN A 179 -12.17 8.17 -33.53
CA ASN A 179 -11.49 9.28 -34.19
C ASN A 179 -9.99 9.28 -33.78
N PRO A 180 -9.09 8.77 -34.65
CA PRO A 180 -7.65 8.65 -34.34
C PRO A 180 -6.95 9.97 -34.05
N ASP A 181 -7.53 11.10 -34.48
CA ASP A 181 -6.96 12.45 -34.40
C ASP A 181 -7.61 13.34 -33.31
N ALA A 182 -8.39 12.75 -32.40
CA ALA A 182 -9.09 13.46 -31.30
C ALA A 182 -8.36 13.41 -29.95
#